data_AF-A0A9Q7ZSC4-F1
#
_entry.id   AF-A0A9Q7ZSC4-F1
#
_cell.length_a   1.000
_cell.length_b   1.000
_cell.length_c   1.000
_cell.angle_alpha   90.00
_cell.angle_beta   90.00
_cell.angle_gamma   90.00
#
_symmetry.space_group_name_H-M   'P 1'
#
loop_
_entity.id
_entity.type
_entity.pdbx_description
1 polymer ?
#
loop_
_entity_poly.entity_id
_entity_poly.type
_entity_poly.pdbx_seq_one_letter_code
_entity_poly.pdbx_strand_id
1 'polypeptide(L)'
;MSSSFLTKHLSKLSLVINLTLTVIFWLYCIGTTDPTLIYIVQSYAFISMNAVKVIITTACGIWIIKSITAYEFKVIQFVQADLLKEILLELQLSRKSKEIDKVDSIKDDVKIDFDNVKF
;
A
#
# COMPACT_ATOMS: atom_id res chain seq x y z
N MET A 1 17.44 6.27 2.92
CA MET A 1 16.13 6.97 2.92
C MET A 1 15.06 5.92 2.64
N SER A 2 14.19 5.60 3.60
CA SER A 2 13.38 4.38 3.54
C SER A 2 12.35 4.48 2.40
N SER A 3 12.38 3.53 1.46
CA SER A 3 11.41 3.46 0.36
C SER A 3 9.97 3.36 0.85
N SER A 4 9.76 2.83 2.08
CA SER A 4 8.48 2.77 2.77
C SER A 4 7.91 4.17 3.05
N PHE A 5 8.74 5.12 3.50
CA PHE A 5 8.30 6.48 3.80
C PHE A 5 7.86 7.23 2.53
N LEU A 6 8.67 7.20 1.48
CA LEU A 6 8.37 7.90 0.23
C LEU A 6 7.09 7.37 -0.42
N THR A 7 6.91 6.05 -0.45
CA THR A 7 5.75 5.42 -1.08
C THR A 7 4.45 5.64 -0.29
N LYS A 8 4.52 5.70 1.05
CA LYS A 8 3.38 6.05 1.91
C LYS A 8 2.90 7.49 1.65
N HIS A 9 3.83 8.44 1.54
CA HIS A 9 3.52 9.83 1.23
C HIS A 9 2.98 10.02 -0.19
N LEU A 10 3.54 9.32 -1.18
CA LEU A 10 3.02 9.28 -2.55
C LEU A 10 1.60 8.69 -2.64
N SER A 11 1.33 7.62 -1.88
CA SER A 11 -0.02 7.01 -1.82
C SER A 11 -1.04 8.00 -1.25
N LYS A 12 -0.68 8.72 -0.18
CA LYS A 12 -1.54 9.75 0.43
C LYS A 12 -1.77 10.93 -0.52
N LEU A 13 -0.73 11.39 -1.22
CA LEU A 13 -0.82 12.45 -2.21
C LEU A 13 -1.74 12.04 -3.38
N SER A 14 -1.58 10.81 -3.88
CA SER A 14 -2.43 10.26 -4.95
C SER A 14 -3.91 10.17 -4.53
N LEU A 15 -4.19 9.78 -3.28
CA LEU A 15 -5.55 9.79 -2.74
C LEU A 15 -6.14 11.20 -2.73
N VAL A 16 -5.40 12.18 -2.21
CA VAL A 16 -5.85 13.58 -2.14
C VAL A 16 -6.13 14.13 -3.54
N ILE A 17 -5.26 13.89 -4.51
CA ILE A 17 -5.46 14.33 -5.90
C ILE A 17 -6.72 13.69 -6.49
N ASN A 18 -6.89 12.38 -6.35
CA ASN A 18 -8.08 11.67 -6.86
C ASN A 18 -9.37 12.21 -6.24
N LEU A 19 -9.42 12.37 -4.92
CA LEU A 19 -10.59 12.93 -4.24
C LEU A 19 -10.88 14.35 -4.71
N THR A 20 -9.86 15.20 -4.82
CA THR A 20 -10.00 16.59 -5.29
C THR A 20 -10.57 16.63 -6.70
N LEU A 21 -10.04 15.82 -7.62
CA LEU A 21 -10.55 15.73 -8.99
C LEU A 21 -11.99 15.22 -9.04
N THR A 22 -12.34 14.20 -8.25
CA THR A 22 -13.71 13.68 -8.19
C THR A 22 -14.69 14.73 -7.67
N VAL A 23 -14.31 15.51 -6.64
CA VAL A 23 -15.16 16.58 -6.10
C VAL A 23 -15.30 17.74 -7.10
N ILE A 24 -14.23 18.16 -7.78
CA ILE A 24 -14.29 19.20 -8.81
C ILE A 24 -15.20 18.76 -9.96
N PHE A 25 -15.05 17.52 -10.42
CA PHE A 25 -15.90 16.96 -11.48
C PHE A 25 -17.37 16.90 -11.06
N TRP A 26 -17.65 16.47 -9.82
CA TRP A 26 -18.99 16.44 -9.28
C TRP A 26 -19.64 17.83 -9.21
N LEU A 27 -18.89 18.83 -8.72
CA LEU A 27 -19.34 20.23 -8.68
C LEU A 27 -19.60 20.77 -10.09
N TYR A 28 -18.75 20.45 -11.07
CA TYR A 28 -18.96 20.82 -12.47
C TYR A 28 -20.25 20.22 -13.01
N CYS A 29 -20.51 18.93 -12.78
CA CYS A 29 -21.71 18.26 -13.29
C CYS A 29 -23.03 18.75 -12.65
N ILE A 30 -23.01 19.19 -11.39
CA ILE A 30 -24.24 19.61 -10.69
C ILE A 30 -24.48 21.11 -10.79
N GLY A 31 -23.41 21.91 -10.69
CA GLY A 31 -23.45 23.36 -10.59
C GLY A 31 -23.54 24.10 -11.92
N THR A 32 -23.29 23.43 -13.05
CA THR A 32 -23.48 24.03 -14.37
C THR A 32 -24.94 23.86 -14.84
N THR A 33 -25.51 24.95 -15.35
CA THR A 33 -26.86 24.99 -15.93
C THR A 33 -26.92 24.33 -17.31
N ASP A 34 -25.81 24.33 -18.07
CA ASP A 34 -25.71 23.70 -19.39
C ASP A 34 -24.48 22.77 -19.52
N PRO A 35 -24.46 21.61 -18.83
CA PRO A 35 -23.42 20.63 -19.05
C PRO A 35 -23.74 19.89 -20.37
N THR A 36 -23.07 20.27 -21.46
CA THR A 36 -23.15 19.61 -22.77
C THR A 36 -23.00 18.08 -22.66
N LEU A 37 -22.18 17.59 -21.74
CA LEU A 37 -22.03 16.16 -21.43
C LEU A 37 -23.30 15.53 -20.83
N ILE A 38 -24.01 16.25 -19.96
CA ILE A 38 -25.27 15.76 -19.37
C ILE A 38 -26.37 15.74 -20.41
N TYR A 39 -26.41 16.73 -21.32
CA TYR A 39 -27.35 16.73 -22.44
C TYR A 39 -27.15 15.54 -23.40
N ILE A 40 -25.90 15.14 -23.66
CA ILE A 40 -25.60 13.94 -24.47
C ILE A 40 -26.10 12.67 -23.76
N VAL A 41 -25.89 12.55 -22.44
CA VAL A 41 -26.37 11.39 -21.67
C VAL A 41 -27.91 11.40 -21.60
N GLN A 42 -28.51 12.58 -21.45
CA GLN A 42 -29.96 12.75 -21.42
C GLN A 42 -30.60 12.34 -22.74
N SER A 43 -30.03 12.76 -23.88
CA SER A 43 -30.56 12.43 -25.21
C SER A 43 -30.35 10.95 -25.57
N TYR A 44 -29.30 10.32 -25.04
CA TYR A 44 -29.03 8.91 -25.27
C TYR A 44 -29.90 7.97 -24.42
N ALA A 45 -30.17 8.34 -23.17
CA ALA A 45 -30.88 7.50 -22.22
C ALA A 45 -32.35 7.91 -21.98
N PHE A 46 -32.85 8.98 -22.63
CA PHE A 46 -34.22 9.50 -22.48
C PHE A 46 -34.67 9.69 -21.02
N ILE A 47 -33.75 10.08 -20.14
CA ILE A 47 -33.99 10.28 -18.71
C ILE A 47 -34.06 11.77 -18.37
N SER A 48 -34.69 12.14 -17.26
CA SER A 48 -34.75 13.53 -16.83
C SER A 48 -33.39 14.03 -16.34
N MET A 49 -33.13 15.32 -16.47
CA MET A 49 -31.87 15.94 -16.02
C MET A 49 -31.61 15.74 -14.51
N ASN A 50 -32.67 15.71 -13.71
CA ASN A 50 -32.58 15.39 -12.28
C ASN A 50 -32.13 13.94 -12.05
N ALA A 51 -32.64 12.98 -12.83
CA ALA A 51 -32.20 11.59 -12.74
C ALA A 51 -30.72 11.42 -13.12
N VAL A 52 -30.25 12.12 -14.15
CA VAL A 52 -28.83 12.12 -14.53
C VAL A 52 -27.95 12.66 -13.40
N LYS A 53 -28.34 13.76 -12.76
CA LYS A 53 -27.59 14.32 -11.61
C LYS A 53 -27.52 13.36 -10.42
N VAL A 54 -28.61 12.64 -10.13
CA VAL A 54 -28.63 11.60 -9.09
C VAL A 54 -27.65 10.46 -9.44
N ILE A 55 -27.68 9.96 -10.67
CA ILE A 55 -26.78 8.89 -11.12
C ILE A 55 -25.31 9.32 -11.01
N ILE A 56 -24.97 10.52 -11.48
CA ILE A 56 -23.60 11.06 -11.39
C ILE A 56 -23.16 11.21 -9.93
N THR A 57 -24.05 11.67 -9.05
CA THR A 57 -23.77 11.81 -7.61
C THR A 57 -23.48 10.46 -6.98
N THR A 58 -24.31 9.45 -7.25
CA THR A 58 -24.11 8.09 -6.75
C THR A 58 -22.81 7.48 -7.27
N ALA A 59 -22.51 7.67 -8.57
CA ALA A 59 -21.27 7.19 -9.18
C ALA A 59 -20.02 7.85 -8.55
N CYS A 60 -20.05 9.17 -8.31
CA CYS A 60 -18.97 9.88 -7.61
C CYS A 60 -18.79 9.36 -6.17
N GLY A 61 -19.89 9.11 -5.45
CA GLY A 61 -19.86 8.53 -4.10
C GLY A 61 -19.19 7.16 -4.08
N ILE A 62 -19.57 6.26 -4.99
CA ILE A 62 -18.94 4.94 -5.15
C ILE A 62 -17.45 5.08 -5.47
N TRP A 63 -17.09 6.04 -6.33
CA TRP A 63 -15.70 6.28 -6.71
C TRP A 63 -14.82 6.77 -5.54
N ILE A 64 -15.37 7.62 -4.68
CA ILE A 64 -14.71 8.09 -3.45
C ILE A 64 -14.43 6.89 -2.53
N ILE A 65 -15.44 6.06 -2.27
CA ILE A 65 -15.30 4.87 -1.42
C ILE A 65 -14.20 3.95 -2.00
N LYS A 66 -14.26 3.64 -3.29
CA LYS A 66 -13.26 2.81 -3.97
C LYS A 66 -11.84 3.39 -3.86
N SER A 67 -11.70 4.71 -3.97
CA SER A 67 -10.40 5.39 -3.88
C SER A 67 -9.80 5.29 -2.47
N ILE A 68 -10.64 5.43 -1.43
CA ILE A 68 -10.23 5.25 -0.03
C ILE A 68 -9.83 3.80 0.22
N THR A 69 -10.65 2.83 -0.19
CA THR A 69 -10.35 1.40 -0.02
C THR A 69 -9.05 1.00 -0.72
N ALA A 70 -8.79 1.53 -1.92
CA ALA A 70 -7.55 1.28 -2.64
C ALA A 70 -6.31 1.86 -1.93
N TYR A 71 -6.46 3.03 -1.28
CA TYR A 71 -5.40 3.60 -0.44
C TYR A 71 -5.13 2.74 0.80
N GLU A 72 -6.17 2.34 1.53
CA GLU A 72 -6.03 1.49 2.72
C GLU A 72 -5.38 0.16 2.39
N PHE A 73 -5.79 -0.47 1.29
CA PHE A 73 -5.19 -1.72 0.83
C PHE A 73 -3.68 -1.57 0.56
N LYS A 74 -3.26 -0.48 -0.11
CA LYS A 74 -1.83 -0.19 -0.30
C LYS A 74 -1.11 0.01 1.03
N VAL A 75 -1.71 0.72 1.98
CA VAL A 75 -1.12 0.92 3.33
C VAL A 75 -0.93 -0.41 4.05
N ILE A 76 -1.91 -1.31 4.01
CA ILE A 76 -1.82 -2.65 4.60
C ILE A 76 -0.70 -3.46 3.95
N GLN A 77 -0.59 -3.44 2.62
CA GLN A 77 0.50 -4.10 1.91
C GLN A 77 1.89 -3.58 2.32
N PHE A 78 2.03 -2.27 2.57
CA PHE A 78 3.28 -1.71 3.08
C PHE A 78 3.61 -2.23 4.48
N VAL A 79 2.64 -2.25 5.39
CA VAL A 79 2.84 -2.78 6.75
C VAL A 79 3.25 -4.26 6.69
N GLN A 80 2.61 -5.06 5.86
CA GLN A 80 2.97 -6.46 5.66
C GLN A 80 4.38 -6.63 5.09
N ALA A 81 4.77 -5.81 4.13
CA ALA A 81 6.11 -5.86 3.53
C ALA A 81 7.21 -5.44 4.53
N ASP A 82 6.94 -4.45 5.39
CA ASP A 82 7.88 -4.03 6.43
C ASP A 82 8.03 -5.11 7.52
N LEU A 83 6.92 -5.70 7.98
CA LEU A 83 6.95 -6.86 8.90
C LEU A 83 7.72 -8.05 8.33
N LEU A 84 7.51 -8.36 7.05
CA LEU A 84 8.19 -9.48 6.40
C LEU A 84 9.72 -9.26 6.30
N LYS A 85 10.15 -8.01 6.09
CA LYS A 85 11.58 -7.65 6.13
C LYS A 85 12.18 -7.81 7.53
N GLU A 86 11.44 -7.40 8.55
CA GLU A 86 11.88 -7.48 9.94
C GLU A 86 12.04 -8.95 10.37
N ILE A 87 11.06 -9.79 10.07
CA ILE A 87 11.14 -11.25 10.29
C ILE A 87 12.33 -11.86 9.55
N LEU A 88 12.59 -11.45 8.31
CA LEU A 88 13.71 -11.98 7.53
C LEU A 88 15.07 -11.59 8.13
N LEU A 89 15.19 -10.36 8.65
CA LEU A 89 16.36 -9.90 9.41
C LEU A 89 16.56 -10.70 10.69
N GLU A 90 15.50 -10.92 11.47
CA GLU A 90 15.57 -11.73 12.69
C GLU A 90 15.96 -13.18 12.39
N LEU A 91 15.41 -13.78 11.34
CA LEU A 91 15.78 -15.13 10.91
C LEU A 91 17.24 -15.21 10.46
N GLN A 92 17.75 -14.19 9.77
CA GLN A 92 19.17 -14.13 9.39
C GLN A 92 20.07 -13.98 10.62
N LEU A 93 19.71 -13.14 11.58
CA LEU A 93 20.44 -12.98 12.84
C LEU A 93 20.43 -14.29 13.65
N SER A 94 19.27 -14.95 13.75
CA SER A 94 19.12 -16.24 14.41
C SER A 94 19.95 -17.33 13.74
N ARG A 95 19.96 -17.38 12.41
CA ARG A 95 20.81 -18.30 11.65
C ARG A 95 22.29 -18.05 11.91
N LYS A 96 22.71 -16.78 11.90
CA LYS A 96 24.09 -16.38 12.16
C LYS A 96 24.52 -16.73 13.58
N SER A 97 23.64 -16.54 14.57
CA SER A 97 23.85 -16.97 15.96
C SER A 97 24.05 -18.49 16.04
N LYS A 98 23.17 -19.28 15.41
CA LYS A 98 23.30 -20.75 15.38
C LYS A 98 24.57 -21.24 14.68
N GLU A 99 25.05 -20.53 13.66
CA GLU A 99 26.32 -20.85 13.00
C GLU A 99 27.51 -20.54 13.92
N ILE A 100 27.46 -19.44 14.69
CA ILE A 100 28.48 -19.13 15.70
C ILE A 100 28.48 -20.17 16.83
N ASP A 101 27.30 -20.53 17.35
CA ASP A 101 27.17 -21.56 18.40
C ASP A 101 27.73 -22.92 17.95
N LYS A 102 27.55 -23.28 16.67
CA LYS A 102 28.16 -24.49 16.09
C LYS A 102 29.68 -24.40 15.97
N VAL A 103 30.22 -23.23 15.65
CA VAL A 103 31.68 -23.04 15.55
C VAL A 103 32.31 -23.10 16.94
N ASP A 104 31.69 -22.48 17.93
CA ASP A 104 32.16 -22.53 19.31
C ASP A 104 32.04 -23.94 19.91
N SER A 105 30.97 -24.70 19.62
CA SER A 105 30.88 -26.10 20.06
C SER A 105 31.97 -27.01 19.45
N ILE A 106 32.32 -26.80 18.17
CA ILE A 106 33.41 -27.54 17.52
C ILE A 106 34.77 -27.14 18.11
N LYS A 107 34.94 -25.86 18.48
CA LYS A 107 36.18 -25.36 19.07
C LYS A 107 36.39 -25.87 20.50
N ASP A 108 35.31 -26.03 21.27
CA ASP A 108 35.35 -26.62 22.61
C ASP A 108 35.56 -28.14 22.59
N ASP A 109 35.03 -28.86 21.59
CA ASP A 109 35.34 -30.29 21.36
C ASP A 109 36.79 -30.50 20.89
N VAL A 110 37.41 -29.51 20.24
CA VAL A 110 38.83 -29.48 19.85
C VAL A 110 39.68 -28.86 20.97
N LYS A 111 39.39 -29.21 22.23
CA LYS A 111 40.36 -29.04 23.32
C LYS A 111 41.46 -30.08 23.13
N ILE A 112 42.42 -29.75 22.28
CA ILE A 112 43.60 -30.56 22.00
C ILE A 112 44.32 -30.81 23.32
N ASP A 113 44.31 -32.06 23.76
CA ASP A 113 45.06 -32.56 24.90
C ASP A 113 46.55 -32.60 24.53
N PHE A 114 47.27 -31.54 24.90
CA PHE A 114 48.70 -31.39 24.64
C PHE A 114 49.58 -32.29 25.53
N ASP A 115 49.00 -33.08 26.45
CA ASP A 115 49.77 -33.96 27.35
C ASP A 115 50.26 -35.27 26.69
N ASN A 116 49.90 -35.54 25.43
CA ASN A 116 50.26 -36.79 24.76
C ASN A 116 51.28 -36.67 23.62
N VAL A 117 51.89 -35.49 23.42
CA VAL A 117 53.01 -35.34 22.47
C VAL A 117 54.33 -35.56 23.21
N LYS A 118 54.72 -36.83 23.36
CA LYS A 118 56.10 -37.18 23.73
C LYS A 118 57.00 -36.97 22.51
N PHE A 119 57.87 -35.97 22.60
CA PHE A 119 59.04 -35.79 21.73
C PHE A 119 60.06 -36.93 21.92
#